data_AF-A0A1M2UW17-F1
#
_entry.id   AF-A0A1M2UW17-F1
#
_cell.length_a   1.000
_cell.length_b   1.000
_cell.length_c   1.000
_cell.angle_alpha   90.00
_cell.angle_beta   90.00
_cell.angle_gamma   90.00
#
_symmetry.space_group_name_H-M   'P 1'
#
loop_
_entity.id
_entity.type
_entity.pdbx_description
1 polymer ?
#
loop_
_entity_poly.entity_id
_entity_poly.type
_entity_poly.pdbx_seq_one_letter_code
_entity_poly.pdbx_strand_id
1 'polypeptide(L)'
;MDLITPIGMGQRGLIGAPPGAGKPTILKDICQAVGKAYRLSRVFNAERKSSGRTMSGGIDARAMEMPSRLFGAARNIENGSSLTILATVLVDTGSRMDQVIFEEFKGTGNMELVLSRDVASQRIFPALDISKSSTRREELLLDRKYLDKIRALRRALGGLKPLEGTRKLVELLEKYPANAELLNSISGTDTD
;
A
#
# COMPACT_ATOMS: atom_id res chain seq x y z
N MET A 1 2.26 -7.08 -4.87
CA MET A 1 1.15 -6.41 -4.16
C MET A 1 0.02 -7.39 -3.89
N ASP A 2 -0.41 -8.20 -4.86
CA ASP A 2 -1.52 -9.15 -4.73
C ASP A 2 -1.46 -10.05 -3.49
N LEU A 3 -0.25 -10.48 -3.10
CA LEU A 3 -0.06 -11.34 -1.93
C LEU A 3 -0.11 -10.60 -0.59
N ILE A 4 0.13 -9.30 -0.52
CA ILE A 4 0.33 -8.54 0.75
C ILE A 4 -0.69 -7.41 0.94
N THR A 5 -1.00 -6.68 -0.13
CA THR A 5 -1.89 -5.52 -0.16
C THR A 5 -2.71 -5.57 -1.46
N PRO A 6 -3.70 -6.46 -1.56
CA PRO A 6 -4.52 -6.56 -2.76
C PRO A 6 -5.22 -5.22 -3.04
N ILE A 7 -5.35 -4.86 -4.32
CA ILE A 7 -5.99 -3.61 -4.73
C ILE A 7 -7.29 -3.93 -5.45
N GLY A 8 -8.40 -3.41 -4.93
CA GLY A 8 -9.70 -3.49 -5.56
C GLY A 8 -10.08 -2.25 -6.36
N MET A 9 -11.21 -2.34 -7.05
CA MET A 9 -11.93 -1.18 -7.56
C MET A 9 -12.43 -0.33 -6.39
N GLY A 10 -12.23 1.00 -6.45
CA GLY A 10 -12.62 1.91 -5.38
C GLY A 10 -11.62 2.00 -4.22
N GLN A 11 -10.39 1.51 -4.38
CA GLN A 11 -9.39 1.52 -3.32
C GLN A 11 -8.93 2.95 -2.99
N ARG A 12 -8.72 3.22 -1.71
CA ARG A 12 -8.02 4.38 -1.16
C ARG A 12 -6.70 3.87 -0.58
N GLY A 13 -5.73 3.73 -1.47
CA GLY A 13 -4.42 3.16 -1.14
C GLY A 13 -3.42 4.24 -0.75
N LEU A 14 -2.73 4.03 0.36
CA LEU A 14 -1.66 4.88 0.85
C LEU A 14 -0.34 4.12 0.78
N ILE A 15 0.64 4.68 0.07
CA ILE A 15 2.01 4.15 0.01
C ILE A 15 2.89 5.00 0.92
N GLY A 16 3.11 4.52 2.13
CA GLY A 16 4.01 5.15 3.10
C GLY A 16 5.44 4.72 2.82
N ALA A 17 6.32 5.66 2.49
CA ALA A 17 7.68 5.30 2.12
C ALA A 17 8.74 6.31 2.55
N PRO A 18 9.82 5.86 3.21
CA PRO A 18 10.97 6.70 3.54
C PRO A 18 11.67 7.25 2.30
N PRO A 19 12.34 8.41 2.39
CA PRO A 19 13.23 8.90 1.34
C PRO A 19 14.22 7.80 0.90
N GLY A 20 14.40 7.64 -0.41
CA GLY A 20 15.29 6.61 -0.98
C GLY A 20 14.73 5.18 -1.03
N ALA A 21 13.54 4.89 -0.48
CA ALA A 21 12.99 3.53 -0.43
C ALA A 21 12.42 2.98 -1.76
N GLY A 22 12.61 3.67 -2.90
CA GLY A 22 12.12 3.20 -4.21
C GLY A 22 10.70 3.61 -4.59
N LYS A 23 10.15 4.69 -3.98
CA LYS A 23 8.81 5.23 -4.29
C LYS A 23 8.49 5.39 -5.80
N PRO A 24 9.36 5.99 -6.63
CA PRO A 24 9.02 6.20 -8.04
C PRO A 24 8.92 4.89 -8.80
N THR A 25 9.76 3.91 -8.45
CA THR A 25 9.75 2.58 -9.06
C THR A 25 8.43 1.86 -8.76
N ILE A 26 8.00 1.82 -7.50
CA ILE A 26 6.76 1.12 -7.16
C ILE A 26 5.53 1.77 -7.81
N LEU A 27 5.48 3.10 -7.88
CA LEU A 27 4.42 3.81 -8.60
C LEU A 27 4.43 3.50 -10.09
N LYS A 28 5.61 3.48 -10.71
CA LYS A 28 5.76 3.14 -12.13
C LYS A 28 5.27 1.71 -12.38
N ASP A 29 5.66 0.76 -11.54
CA ASP A 29 5.27 -0.65 -11.69
C ASP A 29 3.76 -0.83 -11.53
N ILE A 30 3.14 -0.16 -10.55
CA ILE A 30 1.68 -0.13 -10.39
C ILE A 30 1.01 0.47 -11.62
N CYS A 31 1.47 1.64 -12.09
CA CYS A 31 0.91 2.29 -13.27
C CYS A 31 1.08 1.45 -14.54
N GLN A 32 2.17 0.68 -14.66
CA GLN A 32 2.37 -0.24 -15.78
C GLN A 32 1.45 -1.46 -15.68
N ALA A 33 1.27 -2.03 -14.49
CA ALA A 33 0.35 -3.14 -14.27
C ALA A 33 -1.10 -2.73 -14.54
N VAL A 34 -1.52 -1.58 -14.00
CA VAL A 34 -2.84 -0.99 -14.28
C VAL A 34 -2.94 -0.59 -15.75
N GLY A 35 -1.89 0.01 -16.32
CA GLY A 35 -1.81 0.46 -17.71
C GLY A 35 -1.97 -0.67 -18.74
N LYS A 36 -1.38 -1.83 -18.46
CA LYS A 36 -1.56 -3.06 -19.24
C LYS A 36 -2.99 -3.59 -19.14
N ALA A 37 -3.64 -3.41 -17.98
CA ALA A 37 -5.03 -3.80 -17.78
C ALA A 37 -6.04 -2.72 -18.29
N TYR A 38 -5.66 -1.44 -18.32
CA TYR A 38 -6.52 -0.28 -18.54
C TYR A 38 -5.71 0.92 -19.09
N ARG A 39 -6.10 1.52 -20.23
CA ARG A 39 -5.42 2.73 -20.80
C ARG A 39 -5.84 4.01 -20.06
N LEU A 40 -4.97 4.64 -19.24
CA LEU A 40 -5.28 5.92 -18.55
C LEU A 40 -4.08 6.91 -18.45
N SER A 41 -4.38 8.23 -18.43
CA SER A 41 -3.48 9.39 -18.58
C SER A 41 -3.45 10.36 -17.36
N ARG A 42 -2.45 11.28 -17.35
CA ARG A 42 -1.92 12.17 -16.26
C ARG A 42 -2.86 13.28 -15.75
N VAL A 43 -2.68 13.78 -14.50
CA VAL A 43 -3.27 15.05 -13.98
C VAL A 43 -2.35 15.84 -12.99
N PHE A 44 -2.67 17.14 -12.90
CA PHE A 44 -2.10 18.40 -12.36
C PHE A 44 -1.92 18.60 -10.83
N ASN A 45 -1.22 19.70 -10.47
CA ASN A 45 -0.94 20.20 -9.11
C ASN A 45 -1.52 21.62 -8.89
N ALA A 46 -1.95 21.99 -7.67
CA ALA A 46 -2.37 23.36 -7.34
C ALA A 46 -2.11 23.75 -5.87
N GLU A 47 -1.47 24.92 -5.68
CA GLU A 47 -1.12 25.56 -4.40
C GLU A 47 -2.29 26.36 -3.78
N ARG A 48 -2.32 26.49 -2.43
CA ARG A 48 -3.18 27.45 -1.70
C ARG A 48 -2.51 28.07 -0.47
N LYS A 49 -2.93 29.29 -0.11
CA LYS A 49 -2.44 30.15 0.98
C LYS A 49 -3.02 29.78 2.37
N SER A 50 -2.21 30.00 3.42
CA SER A 50 -2.40 29.61 4.83
C SER A 50 -3.48 30.41 5.58
N SER A 51 -4.15 29.77 6.58
CA SER A 51 -5.30 30.30 7.31
C SER A 51 -5.18 30.31 8.84
N GLY A 52 -4.00 30.57 9.39
CA GLY A 52 -3.83 31.12 10.75
C GLY A 52 -4.24 30.27 11.97
N ARG A 53 -4.70 29.00 11.82
CA ARG A 53 -4.94 28.11 12.96
C ARG A 53 -4.24 26.77 12.77
N THR A 54 -3.16 26.54 13.50
CA THR A 54 -2.27 25.37 13.38
C THR A 54 -2.60 24.25 14.38
N MET A 55 -2.65 23.01 13.88
CA MET A 55 -2.62 21.73 14.59
C MET A 55 -1.20 21.38 15.05
N SER A 56 -1.08 20.30 15.83
CA SER A 56 0.22 19.76 16.24
C SER A 56 1.06 19.40 14.99
N GLY A 57 2.31 19.83 14.94
CA GLY A 57 3.16 19.69 13.74
C GLY A 57 3.12 20.88 12.77
N GLY A 58 2.39 21.97 13.08
CA GLY A 58 2.41 23.21 12.31
C GLY A 58 1.50 23.23 11.08
N ILE A 59 0.59 22.25 10.96
CA ILE A 59 -0.38 22.14 9.85
C ILE A 59 -1.63 22.94 10.18
N ASP A 60 -2.15 23.75 9.28
CA ASP A 60 -3.44 24.43 9.52
C ASP A 60 -4.58 23.41 9.68
N ALA A 61 -5.50 23.61 10.63
CA ALA A 61 -6.60 22.68 10.91
C ALA A 61 -7.50 22.39 9.70
N ARG A 62 -7.59 23.33 8.74
CA ARG A 62 -8.34 23.16 7.49
C ARG A 62 -7.46 22.68 6.34
N ALA A 63 -6.14 22.67 6.49
CA ALA A 63 -5.23 22.23 5.43
C ALA A 63 -5.46 20.76 5.05
N MET A 64 -5.93 19.92 5.97
CA MET A 64 -6.22 18.51 5.71
C MET A 64 -7.66 18.24 5.23
N GLU A 65 -8.58 19.20 5.37
CA GLU A 65 -9.98 19.00 4.98
C GLU A 65 -10.12 18.69 3.48
N MET A 66 -9.48 19.50 2.64
CA MET A 66 -9.52 19.32 1.18
C MET A 66 -8.78 18.07 0.71
N PRO A 67 -7.53 17.80 1.14
CA PRO A 67 -6.82 16.57 0.78
C PRO A 67 -7.53 15.30 1.26
N SER A 68 -8.03 15.26 2.50
CA SER A 68 -8.77 14.11 3.02
C SER A 68 -10.07 13.89 2.24
N ARG A 69 -10.78 14.96 1.87
CA ARG A 69 -11.98 14.86 1.02
C ARG A 69 -11.68 14.35 -0.39
N LEU A 70 -10.58 14.78 -1.00
CA LEU A 70 -10.13 14.29 -2.31
C LEU A 70 -9.79 12.80 -2.24
N PHE A 71 -9.00 12.40 -1.25
CA PHE A 71 -8.62 11.00 -1.06
C PHE A 71 -9.83 10.12 -0.72
N GLY A 72 -10.75 10.63 0.09
CA GLY A 72 -12.02 9.99 0.43
C GLY A 72 -13.02 9.86 -0.73
N ALA A 73 -12.83 10.61 -1.83
CA ALA A 73 -13.70 10.51 -3.00
C ALA A 73 -13.58 9.18 -3.75
N ALA A 74 -12.46 8.47 -3.58
CA ALA A 74 -12.28 7.13 -4.13
C ALA A 74 -13.23 6.12 -3.47
N ARG A 75 -14.09 5.54 -4.30
CA ARG A 75 -15.13 4.59 -3.90
C ARG A 75 -15.53 3.70 -5.08
N ASN A 76 -15.99 2.51 -4.75
CA ASN A 76 -16.70 1.66 -5.69
C ASN A 76 -18.20 1.96 -5.60
N ILE A 77 -18.86 2.18 -6.73
CA ILE A 77 -20.31 2.45 -6.79
C ILE A 77 -20.99 1.17 -7.26
N GLU A 78 -21.97 0.71 -6.50
CA GLU A 78 -22.76 -0.47 -6.86
C GLU A 78 -23.48 -0.23 -8.20
N ASN A 79 -23.31 -1.16 -9.14
CA ASN A 79 -23.81 -1.06 -10.52
C ASN A 79 -23.32 0.19 -11.29
N GLY A 80 -22.24 0.83 -10.83
CA GLY A 80 -21.65 2.01 -11.44
C GLY A 80 -20.16 1.85 -11.74
N SER A 81 -19.49 2.98 -11.97
CA SER A 81 -18.03 3.02 -12.10
C SER A 81 -17.36 3.13 -10.73
N SER A 82 -16.06 2.83 -10.70
CA SER A 82 -15.25 2.98 -9.50
C SER A 82 -14.18 4.06 -9.70
N LEU A 83 -13.88 4.81 -8.64
CA LEU A 83 -12.70 5.68 -8.58
C LEU A 83 -11.71 5.09 -7.56
N THR A 84 -10.54 4.68 -8.03
CA THR A 84 -9.42 4.26 -7.18
C THR A 84 -8.39 5.37 -7.09
N ILE A 85 -7.93 5.70 -5.88
CA ILE A 85 -6.85 6.68 -5.64
C ILE A 85 -5.73 5.99 -4.88
N LEU A 86 -4.52 6.08 -5.43
CA LEU A 86 -3.28 5.69 -4.77
C LEU A 86 -2.46 6.95 -4.50
N ALA A 87 -2.18 7.21 -3.24
CA ALA A 87 -1.39 8.36 -2.80
C ALA A 87 -0.06 7.87 -2.18
N THR A 88 1.02 8.61 -2.41
CA THR A 88 2.28 8.37 -1.68
C THR A 88 2.44 9.40 -0.60
N VAL A 89 2.95 8.97 0.54
CA VAL A 89 3.26 9.84 1.68
C VAL A 89 4.65 9.51 2.20
N LEU A 90 5.37 10.54 2.64
CA LEU A 90 6.66 10.35 3.26
C LEU A 90 6.46 9.88 4.70
N VAL A 91 7.22 8.85 5.08
CA VAL A 91 7.29 8.36 6.46
C VAL A 91 8.76 8.33 6.91
N ASP A 92 8.98 8.23 8.21
CA ASP A 92 10.32 8.19 8.83
C ASP A 92 11.21 9.40 8.48
N THR A 93 10.64 10.57 8.15
CA THR A 93 11.40 11.79 7.84
C THR A 93 11.92 12.52 9.07
N GLY A 94 11.43 12.16 10.27
CA GLY A 94 11.64 12.92 11.51
C GLY A 94 10.74 14.15 11.64
N SER A 95 9.93 14.46 10.61
CA SER A 95 8.99 15.57 10.63
C SER A 95 7.68 15.18 11.32
N ARG A 96 7.32 15.90 12.37
CA ARG A 96 6.01 15.74 13.03
C ARG A 96 4.84 16.08 12.08
N MET A 97 5.07 16.98 11.13
CA MET A 97 4.10 17.31 10.07
C MET A 97 3.79 16.07 9.23
N ASP A 98 4.81 15.37 8.74
CA ASP A 98 4.63 14.20 7.88
C ASP A 98 3.94 13.06 8.62
N GLN A 99 4.23 12.88 9.92
CA GLN A 99 3.56 11.90 10.77
C GLN A 99 2.07 12.19 10.90
N VAL A 100 1.69 13.45 11.12
CA VAL A 100 0.27 13.85 11.22
C VAL A 100 -0.44 13.66 9.88
N ILE A 101 0.20 14.02 8.77
CA ILE A 101 -0.34 13.77 7.42
C ILE A 101 -0.56 12.28 7.19
N PHE A 102 0.42 11.45 7.57
CA PHE A 102 0.33 10.00 7.43
C PHE A 102 -0.88 9.42 8.19
N GLU A 103 -1.02 9.74 9.47
CA GLU A 103 -2.10 9.20 10.31
C GLU A 103 -3.49 9.68 9.84
N GLU A 104 -3.62 10.92 9.36
CA GLU A 104 -4.87 11.45 8.81
C GLU A 104 -5.32 10.69 7.54
N PHE A 105 -4.39 10.47 6.61
CA PHE A 105 -4.68 9.69 5.40
C PHE A 105 -4.89 8.21 5.70
N LYS A 106 -4.19 7.67 6.70
CA LYS A 106 -4.36 6.30 7.18
C LYS A 106 -5.78 6.05 7.71
N GLY A 107 -6.32 6.99 8.47
CA GLY A 107 -7.71 6.94 8.95
C GLY A 107 -8.72 6.86 7.81
N THR A 108 -8.47 7.62 6.73
CA THR A 108 -9.34 7.73 5.55
C THR A 108 -9.18 6.55 4.57
N GLY A 109 -7.96 6.00 4.50
CA GLY A 109 -7.57 4.93 3.59
C GLY A 109 -8.12 3.57 3.95
N ASN A 110 -8.07 2.64 3.01
CA ASN A 110 -8.43 1.24 3.23
C ASN A 110 -7.37 0.26 2.71
N MET A 111 -6.28 0.75 2.12
CA MET A 111 -5.07 -0.02 1.84
C MET A 111 -3.85 0.80 2.25
N GLU A 112 -2.89 0.12 2.85
CA GLU A 112 -1.62 0.70 3.31
C GLU A 112 -0.49 -0.19 2.81
N LEU A 113 0.41 0.38 2.03
CA LEU A 113 1.65 -0.26 1.59
C LEU A 113 2.81 0.52 2.19
N VAL A 114 3.57 -0.10 3.09
CA VAL A 114 4.66 0.57 3.79
C VAL A 114 5.99 0.07 3.27
N LEU A 115 6.88 0.96 2.84
CA LEU A 115 8.24 0.63 2.46
C LEU A 115 9.19 0.80 3.64
N SER A 116 10.20 -0.06 3.72
CA SER A 116 11.21 -0.07 4.77
C SER A 116 12.52 0.56 4.29
N ARG A 117 13.03 1.52 5.07
CA ARG A 117 14.36 2.11 4.86
C ARG A 117 15.45 1.05 5.03
N ASP A 118 15.33 0.19 6.03
CA ASP A 118 16.32 -0.82 6.37
C ASP A 118 16.47 -1.83 5.23
N VAL A 119 15.35 -2.33 4.71
CA VAL A 119 15.34 -3.23 3.54
C VAL A 119 15.95 -2.54 2.31
N ALA A 120 15.55 -1.29 2.04
CA ALA A 120 16.07 -0.52 0.91
C ALA A 120 17.58 -0.28 1.00
N SER A 121 18.11 -0.01 2.21
CA SER A 121 19.54 0.20 2.45
C SER A 121 20.39 -1.03 2.09
N GLN A 122 19.80 -2.23 2.23
CA GLN A 122 20.40 -3.51 1.88
C GLN A 122 20.21 -3.86 0.39
N ARG A 123 19.65 -2.93 -0.40
CA ARG A 123 19.36 -3.09 -1.84
C ARG A 123 18.42 -4.26 -2.17
N ILE A 124 17.56 -4.63 -1.23
CA ILE A 124 16.53 -5.65 -1.45
C ILE A 124 15.26 -4.93 -1.93
N PHE A 125 14.75 -5.35 -3.09
CA PHE A 125 13.56 -4.77 -3.70
C PHE A 125 12.57 -5.87 -4.09
N PRO A 126 11.25 -5.63 -3.94
CA PRO A 126 10.62 -4.42 -3.38
C PRO A 126 10.90 -4.28 -1.87
N ALA A 127 11.25 -3.06 -1.44
CA ALA A 127 11.67 -2.78 -0.07
C ALA A 127 10.46 -2.65 0.88
N LEU A 128 9.69 -3.72 1.01
CA LEU A 128 8.40 -3.74 1.71
C LEU A 128 8.57 -3.95 3.23
N ASP A 129 7.68 -3.37 4.03
CA ASP A 129 7.43 -3.82 5.40
C ASP A 129 6.13 -4.62 5.41
N ILE A 130 6.26 -5.95 5.41
CA ILE A 130 5.11 -6.87 5.32
C ILE A 130 4.19 -6.72 6.54
N SER A 131 4.76 -6.47 7.72
CA SER A 131 4.01 -6.38 8.97
C SER A 131 3.13 -5.13 9.05
N LYS A 132 3.59 -4.02 8.46
CA LYS A 132 2.88 -2.74 8.44
C LYS A 132 1.99 -2.56 7.20
N SER A 133 2.07 -3.45 6.24
CA SER A 133 1.30 -3.37 5.00
C SER A 133 0.02 -4.20 5.09
N SER A 134 -1.11 -3.63 4.73
CA SER A 134 -2.41 -4.32 4.83
C SER A 134 -3.48 -3.75 3.90
N THR A 135 -4.59 -4.47 3.77
CA THR A 135 -5.80 -4.00 3.08
C THR A 135 -7.03 -4.41 3.89
N ARG A 136 -7.93 -3.46 4.15
CA ARG A 136 -9.17 -3.72 4.89
C ARG A 136 -10.13 -4.54 4.02
N ARG A 137 -10.79 -5.53 4.62
CA ARG A 137 -11.73 -6.45 3.96
C ARG A 137 -11.17 -7.13 2.71
N GLU A 138 -9.93 -7.58 2.79
CA GLU A 138 -9.25 -8.24 1.67
C GLU A 138 -9.89 -9.57 1.23
N GLU A 139 -10.69 -10.20 2.09
CA GLU A 139 -11.49 -11.37 1.77
C GLU A 139 -12.51 -11.12 0.65
N LEU A 140 -12.82 -9.85 0.35
CA LEU A 140 -13.67 -9.46 -0.78
C LEU A 140 -12.88 -9.34 -2.09
N LEU A 141 -11.55 -9.26 -2.01
CA LEU A 141 -10.65 -9.03 -3.15
C LEU A 141 -9.90 -10.29 -3.57
N LEU A 142 -9.70 -11.20 -2.62
CA LEU A 142 -8.95 -12.42 -2.81
C LEU A 142 -9.88 -13.61 -3.07
N ASP A 143 -9.41 -14.54 -3.89
CA ASP A 143 -10.09 -15.82 -4.09
C ASP A 143 -10.11 -16.60 -2.76
N ARG A 144 -11.30 -17.08 -2.39
CA ARG A 144 -11.53 -17.90 -1.20
C ARG A 144 -10.60 -19.11 -1.13
N LYS A 145 -10.29 -19.71 -2.29
CA LYS A 145 -9.37 -20.86 -2.40
C LYS A 145 -7.98 -20.55 -1.82
N TYR A 146 -7.53 -19.31 -1.92
CA TYR A 146 -6.17 -18.91 -1.54
C TYR A 146 -6.13 -18.08 -0.25
N LEU A 147 -7.27 -17.68 0.30
CA LEU A 147 -7.34 -16.73 1.41
C LEU A 147 -6.54 -17.20 2.63
N ASP A 148 -6.73 -18.45 3.05
CA ASP A 148 -6.05 -18.98 4.24
C ASP A 148 -4.56 -19.21 4.00
N LYS A 149 -4.18 -19.60 2.78
CA LYS A 149 -2.78 -19.74 2.36
C LYS A 149 -2.07 -18.39 2.34
N ILE A 150 -2.72 -17.34 1.84
CA ILE A 150 -2.22 -15.96 1.86
C ILE A 150 -2.05 -15.48 3.30
N ARG A 151 -3.05 -15.71 4.17
CA ARG A 151 -2.97 -15.35 5.60
C ARG A 151 -1.84 -16.09 6.31
N ALA A 152 -1.68 -17.38 6.06
CA ALA A 152 -0.60 -18.19 6.62
C ALA A 152 0.78 -17.67 6.17
N LEU A 153 0.94 -17.42 4.86
CA LEU A 153 2.16 -16.83 4.30
C LEU A 153 2.50 -15.49 4.96
N ARG A 154 1.52 -14.60 5.09
CA ARG A 154 1.72 -13.29 5.71
C ARG A 154 2.05 -13.38 7.20
N ARG A 155 1.39 -14.26 7.95
CA ARG A 155 1.73 -14.49 9.37
C ARG A 155 3.16 -14.99 9.51
N ALA A 156 3.58 -15.94 8.67
CA ALA A 156 4.94 -16.48 8.68
C ALA A 156 5.97 -15.40 8.36
N LEU A 157 5.76 -14.61 7.29
CA LEU A 157 6.70 -13.56 6.88
C LEU A 157 6.69 -12.34 7.81
N GLY A 158 5.52 -11.95 8.30
CA GLY A 158 5.33 -10.79 9.18
C GLY A 158 5.77 -11.04 10.63
N GLY A 159 5.93 -12.31 11.04
CA GLY A 159 6.53 -12.68 12.32
C GLY A 159 8.07 -12.56 12.34
N LEU A 160 8.69 -12.42 11.16
CA LEU A 160 10.15 -12.21 11.04
C LEU A 160 10.48 -10.72 11.14
N LYS A 161 11.78 -10.41 11.34
CA LYS A 161 12.25 -9.03 11.19
C LYS A 161 12.02 -8.55 9.76
N PRO A 162 11.75 -7.25 9.52
CA PRO A 162 11.40 -6.74 8.19
C PRO A 162 12.38 -7.13 7.08
N LEU A 163 13.68 -7.08 7.37
CA LEU A 163 14.74 -7.50 6.45
C LEU A 163 14.68 -8.98 6.07
N GLU A 164 14.52 -9.85 7.07
CA GLU A 164 14.47 -11.30 6.90
C GLU A 164 13.19 -11.72 6.18
N GLY A 165 12.04 -11.18 6.61
CA GLY A 165 10.75 -11.45 6.00
C GLY A 165 10.70 -11.02 4.53
N THR A 166 11.26 -9.85 4.21
CA THR A 166 11.29 -9.37 2.82
C THR A 166 12.27 -10.15 1.96
N ARG A 167 13.46 -10.48 2.49
CA ARG A 167 14.40 -11.35 1.78
C ARG A 167 13.75 -12.70 1.48
N LYS A 168 13.06 -13.28 2.47
CA LYS A 168 12.38 -14.56 2.28
C LYS A 168 11.25 -14.48 1.25
N LEU A 169 10.50 -13.39 1.25
CA LEU A 169 9.49 -13.12 0.22
C LEU A 169 10.13 -13.07 -1.17
N VAL A 170 11.24 -12.34 -1.34
CA VAL A 170 11.96 -12.26 -2.62
C VAL A 170 12.44 -13.64 -3.07
N GLU A 171 13.06 -14.43 -2.19
CA GLU A 171 13.46 -15.81 -2.49
C GLU A 171 12.29 -16.68 -2.99
N LEU A 172 11.12 -16.55 -2.36
CA LEU A 172 9.92 -17.28 -2.76
C LEU A 172 9.41 -16.83 -4.14
N LEU A 173 9.43 -15.52 -4.41
CA LEU A 173 9.00 -14.98 -5.71
C LEU A 173 9.98 -15.32 -6.84
N GLU A 174 11.27 -15.42 -6.56
CA GLU A 174 12.27 -15.89 -7.52
C GLU A 174 12.11 -17.39 -7.82
N LYS A 175 11.75 -18.17 -6.80
CA LYS A 175 11.54 -19.62 -6.94
C LYS A 175 10.26 -19.96 -7.71
N TYR A 176 9.18 -19.19 -7.54
CA TYR A 176 7.87 -19.48 -8.13
C TYR A 176 7.45 -18.36 -9.11
N PRO A 177 7.43 -18.63 -10.42
CA PRO A 177 7.09 -17.64 -11.45
C PRO A 177 5.70 -17.02 -11.32
N ALA A 178 4.74 -17.74 -10.73
CA ALA A 178 3.38 -17.27 -10.53
C ALA A 178 2.93 -17.37 -9.07
N ASN A 179 2.16 -16.38 -8.61
CA ASN A 179 1.58 -16.37 -7.25
C ASN A 179 0.77 -17.63 -6.96
N ALA A 180 0.04 -18.15 -7.94
CA ALA A 180 -0.74 -19.38 -7.79
C ALA A 180 0.16 -20.60 -7.50
N GLU A 181 1.32 -20.70 -8.15
CA GLU A 181 2.28 -21.79 -7.92
C GLU A 181 2.89 -21.71 -6.52
N LEU A 182 3.29 -20.51 -6.09
CA LEU A 182 3.75 -20.27 -4.72
C LEU A 182 2.69 -20.71 -3.71
N LEU A 183 1.45 -20.25 -3.88
CA LEU A 183 0.36 -20.57 -2.95
C LEU A 183 0.02 -22.07 -2.95
N ASN A 184 0.04 -22.73 -4.11
CA ASN A 184 -0.17 -24.18 -4.20
C ASN A 184 0.98 -24.98 -3.54
N SER A 185 2.19 -24.42 -3.48
CA SER A 185 3.33 -25.06 -2.82
C SER A 185 3.30 -24.99 -1.29
N ILE A 186 2.50 -24.08 -0.73
CA ILE A 186 2.33 -23.95 0.72
C ILE A 186 1.34 -25.04 1.16
N SER A 187 1.86 -26.05 1.86
CA SER A 187 1.04 -27.06 2.53
C SER A 187 0.32 -26.41 3.72
N GLY A 188 -1.00 -26.40 3.70
CA GLY A 188 -1.81 -25.79 4.76
C GLY A 188 -3.31 -25.92 4.51
N THR A 189 -3.90 -26.84 5.27
CA THR A 189 -5.33 -27.11 5.53
C THR A 189 -6.27 -26.85 4.36
N ASP A 190 -6.44 -27.86 3.51
CA ASP A 190 -7.74 -28.07 2.88
C ASP A 190 -8.74 -28.28 4.04
N THR A 191 -9.40 -27.21 4.49
CA THR A 191 -10.66 -27.38 5.22
C THR A 191 -11.69 -27.78 4.18
N ASP A 192 -12.01 -29.08 4.19
CA ASP A 192 -13.26 -29.63 3.67
C ASP A 192 -14.47 -28.78 4.12
#